data_AF-A0A960P0B0-F1
#
_entry.id   AF-A0A960P0B0-F1
#
_cell.length_a   1.000
_cell.length_b   1.000
_cell.length_c   1.000
_cell.angle_alpha   90.00
_cell.angle_beta   90.00
_cell.angle_gamma   90.00
#
_symmetry.space_group_name_H-M   'P 1'
#
loop_
_entity.id
_entity.type
_entity.pdbx_description
1 polymer ?
#
loop_
_entity_poly.entity_id
_entity_poly.type
_entity_poly.pdbx_seq_one_letter_code
_entity_poly.pdbx_strand_id
1 'polypeptide(L)'
;LFWLGQSDEPRAAGWIREAIAGDRDPEVREQGVFALSQLDDGARELARLLRETDDPALRRQALFWLGQSEDPEALAALAGILGAE
;
A
#
# COMPACT_ATOMS: atom_id res chain seq x y z
N LEU A 1 3.60 1.55 -13.10
CA LEU A 1 2.94 1.60 -11.78
C LEU A 1 2.00 2.78 -11.65
N PHE A 2 2.46 4.02 -11.86
CA PHE A 2 1.61 5.22 -11.82
C PHE A 2 0.27 5.09 -12.57
N TRP A 3 0.28 4.72 -13.85
CA TRP A 3 -0.94 4.56 -14.65
C TRP A 3 -1.87 3.44 -14.16
N LEU A 4 -1.33 2.39 -13.54
CA LEU A 4 -2.14 1.31 -12.96
C LEU A 4 -2.85 1.76 -11.69
N GLY A 5 -2.20 2.61 -10.88
CA GLY A 5 -2.81 3.19 -9.69
C GLY A 5 -3.93 4.21 -9.98
N GLN A 6 -4.14 4.58 -11.25
CA GLN A 6 -5.20 5.50 -11.70
C GLN A 6 -6.18 4.82 -12.66
N SER A 7 -6.02 3.52 -12.90
CA SER A 7 -6.88 2.77 -13.81
C SER A 7 -8.02 2.09 -13.06
N ASP A 8 -9.20 2.03 -13.67
CA ASP A 8 -10.35 1.23 -13.19
C ASP A 8 -10.17 -0.28 -13.46
N GLU A 9 -8.95 -0.76 -13.72
CA GLU A 9 -8.69 -2.16 -14.01
C GLU A 9 -8.74 -2.99 -12.72
N PRO A 10 -9.68 -3.94 -12.56
CA PRO A 10 -9.85 -4.69 -11.31
C PRO A 10 -8.62 -5.52 -10.90
N ARG A 11 -7.70 -5.77 -11.84
CA ARG A 11 -6.46 -6.51 -11.62
C ARG A 11 -5.27 -5.63 -11.23
N ALA A 12 -5.40 -4.30 -11.29
CA ALA A 12 -4.29 -3.37 -11.04
C ALA A 12 -3.64 -3.62 -9.67
N ALA A 13 -4.43 -3.79 -8.61
CA ALA A 13 -3.94 -4.10 -7.27
C ALA A 13 -3.07 -5.37 -7.24
N GLY A 14 -3.47 -6.41 -7.97
CA GLY A 14 -2.71 -7.66 -8.09
C GLY A 14 -1.32 -7.44 -8.68
N TRP A 15 -1.26 -6.79 -9.85
CA TRP A 15 0.00 -6.53 -10.54
C TRP A 15 0.92 -5.58 -9.76
N ILE A 16 0.36 -4.56 -9.10
CA ILE A 16 1.14 -3.64 -8.28
C ILE A 16 1.76 -4.40 -7.09
N ARG A 17 1.02 -5.29 -6.42
CA ARG A 17 1.57 -6.13 -5.36
C ARG A 17 2.67 -7.07 -5.84
N GLU A 18 2.50 -7.69 -7.00
CA GLU A 18 3.53 -8.53 -7.62
C GLU A 18 4.83 -7.74 -7.85
N ALA A 19 4.72 -6.49 -8.33
CA ALA A 19 5.87 -5.61 -8.49
C ALA A 19 6.55 -5.27 -7.15
N ILE A 20 5.78 -4.94 -6.10
CA ILE A 20 6.33 -4.65 -4.76
C ILE A 20 7.08 -5.86 -4.18
N ALA A 21 6.56 -7.06 -4.39
CA ALA A 21 7.11 -8.29 -3.83
C ALA A 21 8.30 -8.85 -4.64
N GLY A 22 8.26 -8.73 -5.97
CA GLY A 22 9.17 -9.44 -6.87
C GLY A 22 10.27 -8.59 -7.49
N ASP A 23 10.14 -7.26 -7.53
CA ASP A 23 11.14 -6.41 -8.18
C ASP A 23 12.41 -6.27 -7.30
N ARG A 24 13.57 -6.18 -7.96
CA ARG A 24 14.87 -5.98 -7.29
C ARG A 24 15.21 -4.52 -7.09
N ASP A 25 14.59 -3.64 -7.87
CA ASP A 25 14.78 -2.21 -7.77
C ASP A 25 13.93 -1.65 -6.62
N PRO A 26 14.54 -1.11 -5.55
CA PRO A 26 13.79 -0.51 -4.45
C PRO A 26 12.89 0.65 -4.92
N GLU A 27 13.28 1.40 -5.95
CA GLU A 27 12.47 2.51 -6.46
C GLU A 27 11.16 1.99 -7.06
N VAL A 28 11.20 0.87 -7.79
CA VAL A 28 9.99 0.24 -8.36
C VAL A 28 9.06 -0.23 -7.23
N ARG A 29 9.62 -0.82 -6.17
CA ARG A 29 8.83 -1.27 -5.02
C ARG A 29 8.18 -0.09 -4.30
N GLU A 30 8.91 1.00 -4.09
CA GLU A 30 8.40 2.22 -3.46
C GLU A 30 7.30 2.89 -4.31
N GLN A 31 7.51 2.99 -5.63
CA GLN A 31 6.49 3.47 -6.56
C GLN A 31 5.25 2.57 -6.55
N GLY A 32 5.41 1.28 -6.27
CA GLY A 32 4.31 0.34 -6.12
C GLY A 32 3.45 0.67 -4.91
N VAL A 33 4.06 0.98 -3.77
CA VAL A 33 3.33 1.39 -2.56
C VAL A 33 2.51 2.65 -2.82
N PHE A 34 3.11 3.64 -3.49
CA PHE A 34 2.36 4.82 -3.92
C PHE A 34 1.23 4.45 -4.89
N ALA A 35 1.48 3.60 -5.88
CA ALA A 35 0.43 3.19 -6.81
C ALA A 35 -0.75 2.48 -6.10
N LEU A 36 -0.50 1.71 -5.04
CA LEU A 36 -1.58 1.14 -4.21
C LEU A 36 -2.37 2.24 -3.49
N SER A 37 -1.73 3.30 -2.98
CA SER A 37 -2.44 4.38 -2.28
C SER A 37 -3.42 5.15 -3.17
N GLN A 38 -3.21 5.07 -4.48
CA GLN A 38 -4.01 5.77 -5.47
C GLN A 38 -5.25 5.00 -5.93
N LEU A 39 -5.38 3.72 -5.59
CA LEU A 39 -6.53 2.89 -5.93
C LEU A 39 -7.74 3.25 -5.06
N ASP A 40 -8.95 2.97 -5.57
CA ASP A 40 -10.20 3.14 -4.83
C ASP A 40 -10.23 2.35 -3.52
N ASP A 41 -9.63 1.15 -3.49
CA ASP A 41 -9.47 0.31 -2.29
C ASP A 41 -8.06 0.42 -1.69
N GLY A 42 -7.36 1.52 -1.96
CA GLY A 42 -5.95 1.72 -1.59
C GLY A 42 -5.68 1.59 -0.10
N ALA A 43 -6.57 2.08 0.77
CA ALA A 43 -6.42 1.92 2.22
C ALA A 43 -6.38 0.45 2.64
N ARG A 44 -7.23 -0.40 2.04
CA ARG A 44 -7.26 -1.84 2.30
C ARG A 44 -5.98 -2.52 1.82
N GLU A 45 -5.51 -2.16 0.63
CA GLU A 45 -4.30 -2.72 0.03
C GLU A 45 -3.03 -2.32 0.81
N LEU A 46 -2.93 -1.06 1.28
CA LEU A 46 -1.83 -0.61 2.14
C LEU A 46 -1.87 -1.27 3.53
N ALA A 47 -3.06 -1.43 4.11
CA ALA A 47 -3.23 -2.14 5.38
C ALA A 47 -2.83 -3.62 5.26
N ARG A 48 -3.09 -4.24 4.10
CA ARG A 48 -2.61 -5.60 3.77
C ARG A 48 -1.08 -5.62 3.68
N LEU A 49 -0.49 -4.70 2.90
CA LEU A 49 0.97 -4.60 2.76
C LEU A 49 1.66 -4.46 4.12
N LEU A 50 1.12 -3.63 5.02
CA LEU A 50 1.66 -3.44 6.38
C LEU A 50 1.76 -4.73 7.20
N ARG A 51 0.77 -5.60 7.08
CA ARG A 51 0.71 -6.89 7.77
C ARG A 51 1.64 -7.94 7.17
N GLU A 52 1.90 -7.85 5.87
CA GLU A 52 2.63 -8.88 5.12
C GLU A 52 4.12 -8.55 4.91
N THR A 53 4.50 -7.27 4.91
CA THR A 53 5.88 -6.87 4.63
C THR A 53 6.74 -6.88 5.90
N ASP A 54 7.94 -7.47 5.78
CA ASP A 54 9.03 -7.36 6.75
C ASP A 54 10.01 -6.22 6.39
N ASP A 55 9.84 -5.60 5.22
CA ASP A 55 10.70 -4.51 4.77
C ASP A 55 10.37 -3.21 5.51
N PRO A 56 11.28 -2.66 6.34
CA PRO A 56 11.00 -1.46 7.11
C PRO A 56 10.74 -0.22 6.24
N ALA A 57 11.30 -0.15 5.04
CA ALA A 57 11.07 0.98 4.13
C ALA A 57 9.66 0.95 3.58
N LEU A 58 9.22 -0.21 3.06
CA LEU A 58 7.85 -0.39 2.58
C LEU A 58 6.83 -0.21 3.71
N ARG A 59 7.14 -0.71 4.91
CA ARG A 59 6.30 -0.53 6.10
C ARG A 59 6.10 0.95 6.43
N ARG A 60 7.17 1.75 6.45
CA ARG A 60 7.09 3.20 6.70
C ARG A 60 6.28 3.92 5.62
N GLN A 61 6.47 3.56 4.36
CA GLN A 61 5.77 4.22 3.26
C GLN A 61 4.28 3.89 3.25
N ALA A 62 3.91 2.64 3.55
CA ALA A 62 2.51 2.26 3.69
C ALA A 62 1.82 3.00 4.85
N LEU A 63 2.51 3.15 6.00
CA LEU A 63 2.03 3.97 7.11
C LEU A 63 1.83 5.43 6.72
N PHE A 64 2.78 6.01 5.98
CA PHE A 64 2.70 7.39 5.50
C PHE A 64 1.44 7.59 4.64
N TRP A 65 1.21 6.74 3.65
CA TRP A 65 0.06 6.88 2.75
C TRP A 65 -1.28 6.58 3.42
N LEU A 66 -1.33 5.65 4.37
CA LEU A 66 -2.53 5.47 5.21
C LEU A 66 -2.84 6.70 6.05
N GLY A 67 -1.81 7.37 6.59
CA GLY A 67 -1.99 8.61 7.34
C GLY A 67 -2.50 9.79 6.48
N GLN A 68 -2.29 9.74 5.17
CA GLN A 68 -2.82 10.73 4.22
C GLN A 68 -4.21 10.36 3.68
N SER A 69 -4.67 9.13 3.92
CA SER A 69 -5.93 8.65 3.41
C SER A 69 -7.10 9.18 4.25
N GLU A 70 -8.15 9.65 3.57
CA GLU A 70 -9.41 10.04 4.20
C GLU A 70 -10.37 8.84 4.36
N ASP A 71 -9.95 7.64 3.99
CA ASP A 71 -10.74 6.42 4.11
C ASP A 71 -10.86 5.99 5.58
N PRO A 72 -12.08 5.76 6.11
CA PRO A 72 -12.28 5.20 7.44
C PRO A 72 -11.53 3.87 7.70
N GLU A 73 -11.33 3.03 6.67
CA GLU A 73 -10.52 1.82 6.76
C GLU A 73 -9.05 2.12 7.10
N ALA A 74 -8.52 3.26 6.65
CA ALA A 74 -7.16 3.66 6.96
C ALA A 74 -6.99 3.98 8.46
N LEU A 75 -7.95 4.69 9.04
CA LEU A 75 -7.97 4.95 10.48
C LEU A 75 -8.08 3.65 11.29
N ALA A 76 -8.94 2.73 10.88
CA ALA A 76 -9.07 1.42 11.52
C ALA A 76 -7.77 0.62 11.46
N ALA A 77 -7.08 0.62 10.31
CA ALA A 77 -5.78 -0.03 10.15
C ALA A 77 -4.71 0.58 11.07
N LEU A 78 -4.62 1.91 11.13
CA LEU A 78 -3.68 2.62 12.00
C LEU A 78 -3.98 2.37 13.49
N ALA A 79 -5.25 2.40 13.90
CA ALA A 79 -5.66 2.10 15.26
C ALA A 79 -5.28 0.67 15.68
N GLY A 80 -5.44 -0.32 14.78
CA GLY A 80 -5.01 -1.69 15.03
C GLY A 80 -3.50 -1.84 15.23
N ILE A 81 -2.68 -1.00 14.60
CA ILE A 81 -1.22 -1.00 14.78
C ILE A 81 -0.83 -0.35 16.10
N LEU A 82 -1.51 0.72 16.49
CA LEU A 82 -1.20 1.46 17.72
C LEU A 82 -1.79 0.82 18.99
N GLY A 83 -2.88 0.07 18.86
CA GLY A 83 -3.56 -0.61 19.97
C GLY A 83 -3.16 -2.07 20.18
N ALA A 84 -2.24 -2.60 19.37
CA ALA A 84 -1.63 -3.91 19.60
C ALA A 84 -0.55 -3.79 20.68
N GLU A 85 -0.98 -3.79 21.94
CA GLU A 85 -0.14 -4.08 23.13
C GLU A 85 -0.13 -5.58 23.45
#